data_AF-A0A6G8ANL8-F1
#
_entry.id   AF-A0A6G8ANL8-F1
#
_cell.length_a   1.000
_cell.length_b   1.000
_cell.length_c   1.000
_cell.angle_alpha   90.00
_cell.angle_beta   90.00
_cell.angle_gamma   90.00
#
_symmetry.space_group_name_H-M   'P 1'
#
loop_
_entity.id
_entity.type
_entity.pdbx_description
1 polymer ?
#
loop_
_entity_poly.entity_id
_entity_poly.type
_entity_poly.pdbx_seq_one_letter_code
_entity_poly.pdbx_strand_id
1 'polypeptide(L)' 'MESSKKYILKQLFKIVLIILVALLLFSVGLMIGYGVLGKGNPFDVFNGSTWSHITDFIK' A
#
# COMPACT_ATOMS: atom_id res chain seq x y z
N MET A 1 -1.93 13.15 -34.89
CA MET A 1 -2.55 12.05 -34.10
C MET A 1 -1.56 11.34 -33.16
N GLU A 2 -0.27 11.19 -33.49
CA GLU A 2 0.74 10.55 -32.62
C GLU A 2 1.03 11.28 -31.28
N SER A 3 1.04 12.62 -31.29
CA SER A 3 1.37 13.39 -30.08
C SER A 3 0.35 13.18 -28.95
N SER A 4 -0.95 13.14 -29.25
CA SER A 4 -2.03 12.96 -28.27
C SER A 4 -1.91 11.65 -27.48
N LYS A 5 -1.60 10.52 -28.16
CA LYS A 5 -1.42 9.23 -27.49
C LYS A 5 -0.24 9.23 -26.51
N LYS A 6 0.88 9.86 -26.89
CA LYS A 6 2.07 9.97 -26.03
C LYS A 6 1.79 10.79 -24.77
N TYR A 7 0.99 11.87 -24.87
CA TYR A 7 0.58 12.65 -23.70
C TYR A 7 -0.32 11.85 -22.75
N ILE A 8 -1.30 11.12 -23.29
CA ILE A 8 -2.20 10.27 -22.49
C ILE A 8 -1.43 9.16 -21.78
N LEU A 9 -0.54 8.45 -22.48
CA LEU A 9 0.33 7.40 -21.91
C LEU A 9 1.24 7.96 -20.80
N LYS A 10 1.85 9.13 -21.02
CA LYS A 10 2.69 9.80 -20.02
C LYS A 10 1.90 10.20 -18.78
N GLN A 11 0.66 10.64 -18.96
CA GLN A 11 -0.23 11.03 -17.86
C GLN A 11 -0.73 9.82 -17.07
N LEU A 12 -1.13 8.74 -17.74
CA LEU A 12 -1.45 7.46 -17.11
C LEU A 12 -0.27 6.91 -16.30
N PHE A 13 0.94 6.97 -16.85
CA PHE A 13 2.15 6.54 -16.14
C PHE A 13 2.37 7.36 -14.85
N LYS A 14 2.18 8.68 -14.90
CA LYS A 14 2.24 9.53 -13.70
C LYS A 14 1.20 9.12 -12.65
N ILE A 15 -0.03 8.85 -13.07
CA ILE A 15 -1.11 8.45 -12.16
C ILE A 15 -0.77 7.12 -11.49
N VAL A 16 -0.34 6.12 -12.27
CA VAL A 16 0.11 4.82 -11.75
C VAL A 16 1.25 4.98 -10.76
N LEU A 17 2.23 5.85 -11.07
CA LEU A 17 3.35 6.12 -10.19
C LEU A 17 2.91 6.76 -8.87
N ILE A 18 1.98 7.71 -8.89
CA ILE A 18 1.40 8.32 -7.68
C ILE A 18 0.66 7.26 -6.85
N ILE A 19 -0.15 6.42 -7.49
CA ILE A 19 -0.87 5.34 -6.81
C ILE A 19 0.12 4.36 -6.16
N LEU A 20 1.19 4.01 -6.86
CA LEU A 20 2.21 3.11 -6.33
C LEU A 20 2.94 3.71 -5.11
N VAL A 21 3.27 5.00 -5.16
CA VAL A 21 3.86 5.71 -4.01
C VAL A 21 2.86 5.80 -2.86
N ALA A 22 1.57 6.05 -3.13
CA ALA A 22 0.54 6.08 -2.11
C ALA A 22 0.36 4.70 -1.43
N LEU A 23 0.38 3.61 -2.21
CA LEU A 23 0.35 2.25 -1.68
C LEU A 23 1.58 1.94 -0.82
N LEU A 24 2.77 2.37 -1.24
CA LEU A 24 3.99 2.20 -0.44
C LEU A 24 3.89 2.97 0.89
N LEU A 25 3.44 4.22 0.87
CA LEU A 25 3.22 5.01 2.09
C LEU A 25 2.17 4.38 3.00
N PHE A 26 1.10 3.83 2.41
CA PHE A 26 0.07 3.11 3.14
C PHE A 26 0.62 1.84 3.80
N SER A 27 1.38 1.02 3.07
CA SER A 27 2.06 -0.16 3.63
C SER A 27 3.02 0.22 4.74
N VAL A 28 3.81 1.28 4.58
CA VAL A 28 4.70 1.77 5.65
C VAL A 28 3.90 2.26 6.86
N GLY A 29 2.77 2.95 6.64
CA GLY A 29 1.87 3.34 7.72
C GLY A 29 1.30 2.14 8.48
N LEU A 30 0.92 1.06 7.77
CA LEU A 30 0.50 -0.19 8.39
C LEU A 30 1.63 -0.88 9.16
N MET A 31 2.85 -0.89 8.62
CA MET A 31 4.02 -1.45 9.31
C MET A 31 4.31 -0.71 10.60
N ILE A 32 4.22 0.62 10.58
CA ILE A 32 4.39 1.46 11.76
C ILE A 32 3.25 1.21 12.74
N GLY A 33 1.99 1.21 12.28
CA GLY A 33 0.83 0.96 13.13
C GLY A 33 0.87 -0.41 13.80
N TYR A 34 1.08 -1.47 13.02
CA TYR A 34 1.14 -2.84 13.52
C TYR A 34 2.41 -3.11 14.35
N GLY A 35 3.57 -2.67 13.87
CA GLY A 35 4.85 -2.92 14.52
C GLY A 35 5.06 -2.10 15.79
N VAL A 36 4.72 -0.81 15.78
CA VAL A 36 4.95 0.09 16.92
C VAL A 36 3.83 -0.04 17.97
N LEU A 37 2.56 -0.10 17.56
CA LEU A 37 1.44 -0.22 18.51
C LEU A 37 1.14 -1.67 18.89
N GLY A 38 1.32 -2.62 17.96
CA GLY A 38 1.00 -4.03 18.15
C GLY A 38 2.15 -4.90 18.67
N LYS A 39 3.38 -4.36 18.83
CA LYS A 39 4.60 -5.09 19.23
C LYS A 39 4.96 -6.30 18.33
N GLY A 40 4.31 -6.47 17.18
CA GLY A 40 4.58 -7.53 16.21
C GLY A 40 5.69 -7.15 15.21
N ASN A 41 6.14 -8.08 14.36
CA ASN A 41 7.11 -7.70 13.34
C ASN A 41 6.42 -6.82 12.28
N PRO A 42 7.01 -5.69 11.87
CA PRO A 42 6.42 -4.82 10.86
C PRO A 42 6.20 -5.55 9.52
N PHE A 43 6.97 -6.58 9.20
CA PHE A 43 6.78 -7.39 7.99
C PHE A 43 5.55 -8.29 8.02
N ASP A 44 4.97 -8.54 9.19
CA ASP A 44 3.78 -9.39 9.32
C ASP A 44 2.53 -8.75 8.71
N VAL A 45 2.55 -7.45 8.36
CA VAL A 45 1.44 -6.81 7.63
C VAL A 45 1.18 -7.43 6.25
N PHE A 46 2.19 -8.08 5.66
CA PHE A 46 2.05 -8.84 4.40
C PHE A 46 1.60 -10.28 4.62
N ASN A 47 1.59 -10.75 5.87
CA ASN A 47 1.17 -12.11 6.21
C ASN A 47 -0.36 -12.14 6.39
N GLY A 48 -1.03 -13.04 5.68
CA GLY A 48 -2.49 -13.24 5.81
C GLY A 48 -2.92 -13.61 7.24
N SER A 49 -2.06 -14.28 8.01
CA SER A 49 -2.34 -14.65 9.41
C SER A 49 -2.55 -13.43 10.31
N THR A 50 -1.84 -12.32 10.05
CA THR A 50 -1.98 -11.06 10.78
C THR A 50 -3.37 -10.47 10.65
N TRP A 51 -3.93 -10.52 9.44
CA TRP A 51 -5.28 -10.05 9.18
C TRP A 51 -6.32 -10.90 9.90
N SER A 52 -6.12 -12.23 9.98
CA SER A 52 -6.96 -13.12 10.79
C SER A 52 -6.92 -12.71 12.27
N HIS A 53 -5.73 -12.47 12.83
CA HIS A 53 -5.58 -12.00 14.21
C HIS A 53 -6.26 -10.65 14.46
N ILE A 54 -6.15 -9.69 13.54
CA ILE A 54 -6.81 -8.37 13.65
C ILE A 54 -8.33 -8.55 13.58
N THR A 55 -8.84 -9.37 12.65
CA THR A 55 -10.28 -9.60 12.53
C THR A 55 -10.87 -10.33 13.73
N ASP A 56 -10.11 -11.26 14.33
CA ASP A 56 -10.50 -11.92 15.57
C ASP A 56 -10.48 -10.94 16.76
N PHE A 57 -9.59 -9.95 16.76
CA PHE A 57 -9.54 -8.93 17.80
C PHE A 57 -10.72 -7.96 17.76
N ILE A 58 -11.27 -7.70 16.56
CA ILE A 58 -12.44 -6.83 16.37
C ILE A 58 -13.75 -7.56 16.73
N LYS A 59 -13.74 -8.88 16.70
CA LYS A 59 -14.92 -9.73 16.95
C LYS A 59 -15.24 -9.84 18.44
#